data_AF-A0A6G5A7A8-F1
#
_entry.id   AF-A0A6G5A7A8-F1
#
_cell.length_a   1.000
_cell.length_b   1.000
_cell.length_c   1.000
_cell.angle_alpha   90.00
_cell.angle_beta   90.00
_cell.angle_gamma   90.00
#
_symmetry.space_group_name_H-M   'P 1'
#
loop_
_entity.id
_entity.type
_entity.pdbx_description
1 polymer ?
#
loop_
_entity_poly.entity_id
_entity_poly.type
_entity_poly.pdbx_seq_one_letter_code
_entity_poly.pdbx_strand_id
1 'polypeptide(L)'
;NRRGPCRMYNHTKCAGGVNRFETEEDCMKICQHMAKPKPVCSVEPRMSWWLCVIRRKHWYFDPHTNTCHESQSRKCGNGDNRFSTLEKCMERCSYVGCQKCKNGVPYYYPNGTTPCGAEPE
;
A
#
# COMPACT_ATOMS: atom_id res chain seq x y z
N ASN A 1 -16.71 -11.87 -10.18
CA ASN A 1 -15.48 -12.44 -9.58
C ASN A 1 -14.41 -11.34 -9.44
N ARG A 2 -14.52 -10.44 -8.45
CA ARG A 2 -13.49 -9.39 -8.22
C ARG A 2 -12.96 -9.53 -6.80
N ARG A 3 -11.80 -10.15 -6.66
CA ARG A 3 -11.05 -10.15 -5.41
C ARG A 3 -9.97 -9.08 -5.53
N GLY A 4 -9.99 -8.12 -4.63
CA GLY A 4 -9.06 -6.98 -4.65
C GLY A 4 -7.61 -7.41 -4.35
N PRO A 5 -6.65 -6.51 -4.58
CA PRO A 5 -5.27 -6.73 -4.16
C PRO A 5 -5.17 -6.89 -2.64
N CYS A 6 -4.28 -7.78 -2.18
CA CYS A 6 -3.87 -7.84 -0.78
C CYS A 6 -3.12 -6.55 -0.42
N ARG A 7 -3.60 -5.84 0.59
CA ARG A 7 -3.11 -4.54 1.02
C ARG A 7 -2.62 -4.60 2.45
N MET A 8 -1.53 -3.91 2.72
CA MET A 8 -0.99 -3.74 4.07
C MET A 8 -1.74 -2.62 4.79
N TYR A 9 -1.80 -2.74 6.12
CA TYR A 9 -2.50 -1.79 6.96
C TYR A 9 -1.82 -1.70 8.32
N ASN A 10 -2.02 -0.59 9.02
CA ASN A 10 -1.49 -0.42 10.36
C ASN A 10 -2.49 -0.95 11.40
N HIS A 11 -2.18 -2.08 12.04
CA HIS A 11 -3.06 -2.74 13.01
C HIS A 11 -3.39 -1.89 14.26
N THR A 12 -2.59 -0.87 14.57
CA THR A 12 -2.91 0.05 15.68
C THR A 12 -3.92 1.13 15.29
N LYS A 13 -4.00 1.46 13.99
CA LYS A 13 -4.90 2.48 13.43
C LYS A 13 -6.18 1.86 12.85
N CYS A 14 -6.08 0.63 12.36
CA CYS A 14 -7.19 -0.21 11.93
C CYS A 14 -7.57 -1.23 13.01
N ALA A 15 -8.76 -1.15 13.58
CA ALA A 15 -9.33 -2.30 14.29
C ALA A 15 -9.88 -3.27 13.23
N GLY A 16 -9.23 -4.42 13.03
CA GLY A 16 -9.58 -5.38 11.96
C GLY A 16 -10.53 -6.49 12.40
N GLY A 17 -11.42 -6.92 11.50
CA GLY A 17 -12.19 -8.16 11.59
C GLY A 17 -11.39 -9.40 11.16
N VAL A 18 -12.06 -10.49 10.77
CA VAL A 18 -11.43 -11.80 10.47
C VAL A 18 -10.55 -11.85 9.21
N ASN A 19 -10.59 -10.83 8.34
CA ASN A 19 -9.80 -10.79 7.10
C ASN A 19 -8.41 -10.15 7.32
N ARG A 20 -7.58 -10.83 8.11
CA ARG A 20 -6.23 -10.40 8.49
C ARG A 20 -5.24 -11.55 8.24
N PHE A 21 -4.09 -11.20 7.67
CA PHE A 21 -2.99 -12.14 7.44
C PHE A 21 -1.69 -11.53 7.96
N GLU A 22 -0.76 -12.39 8.39
CA GLU A 22 0.57 -11.96 8.84
C GLU A 22 1.46 -11.56 7.66
N THR A 23 1.31 -12.26 6.52
CA THR A 23 2.10 -12.05 5.31
C THR A 23 1.22 -11.72 4.11
N GLU A 24 1.78 -10.97 3.14
CA GLU A 24 1.12 -10.72 1.86
C GLU A 24 0.88 -12.03 1.10
N GLU A 25 1.80 -12.99 1.22
CA GLU A 25 1.71 -14.29 0.57
C GLU A 25 0.52 -15.11 1.05
N ASP A 26 0.24 -15.15 2.36
CA ASP A 26 -0.89 -15.89 2.91
C ASP A 26 -2.21 -15.27 2.47
N CYS A 27 -2.29 -13.93 2.47
CA CYS A 27 -3.43 -13.22 1.89
C CYS A 27 -3.64 -13.62 0.41
N MET A 28 -2.57 -13.64 -0.39
CA MET A 28 -2.65 -14.00 -1.81
C MET A 28 -3.08 -15.46 -2.01
N LYS A 29 -2.57 -16.38 -1.20
CA LYS A 29 -2.97 -17.80 -1.26
C LYS A 29 -4.45 -17.96 -0.90
N ILE A 30 -4.88 -17.38 0.22
CA ILE A 30 -6.20 -17.62 0.80
C ILE A 30 -7.27 -16.82 0.04
N CYS A 31 -7.07 -15.53 -0.18
CA CYS A 31 -8.06 -14.69 -0.83
C CYS A 31 -7.95 -14.77 -2.35
N GLN A 32 -6.75 -14.73 -2.92
CA GLN A 32 -6.57 -14.66 -4.38
C GLN A 32 -6.36 -16.02 -5.04
N HIS A 33 -6.27 -17.11 -4.25
CA HIS A 33 -6.03 -18.49 -4.72
C HIS A 33 -4.75 -18.61 -5.56
N MET A 34 -3.72 -17.83 -5.23
CA MET A 34 -2.45 -17.88 -5.92
C MET A 34 -1.65 -19.10 -5.46
N ALA A 35 -1.42 -20.06 -6.36
CA ALA A 35 -0.62 -21.26 -6.06
C ALA A 35 0.85 -20.93 -5.75
N LYS A 36 1.38 -19.87 -6.36
CA LYS A 36 2.74 -19.36 -6.14
C LYS A 36 2.67 -17.84 -6.01
N PRO A 37 2.36 -17.30 -4.81
CA PRO A 37 2.26 -15.86 -4.62
C PRO A 37 3.59 -15.18 -4.91
N LYS A 38 3.52 -13.98 -5.49
CA LYS A 38 4.66 -13.10 -5.68
C LYS A 38 4.40 -11.82 -4.87
N PRO A 39 5.00 -11.68 -3.68
CA PRO A 39 4.79 -10.50 -2.87
C PRO A 39 5.30 -9.26 -3.62
N VAL A 40 4.61 -8.13 -3.42
CA VAL A 40 4.95 -6.85 -4.04
C VAL A 40 5.17 -5.82 -2.94
N CYS A 41 4.20 -5.66 -2.07
CA CYS A 41 4.17 -4.59 -1.07
C CYS A 41 5.02 -4.93 0.16
N SER A 42 5.23 -6.22 0.42
CA SER A 42 6.11 -6.71 1.49
C SER A 42 7.59 -6.81 1.08
N VAL A 43 7.92 -6.58 -0.20
CA VAL A 43 9.30 -6.64 -0.68
C VAL A 43 10.07 -5.41 -0.21
N GLU A 44 11.17 -5.63 0.51
CA GLU A 44 12.00 -4.55 1.00
C GLU A 44 12.61 -3.71 -0.14
N PRO A 45 12.63 -2.37 0.01
CA PRO A 45 13.27 -1.50 -0.94
C PRO A 45 14.78 -1.77 -1.01
N ARG A 46 15.34 -1.61 -2.21
CA ARG A 46 16.75 -1.80 -2.47
C ARG A 46 17.54 -0.57 -2.03
N MET A 47 18.62 -0.80 -1.28
CA MET A 47 19.62 0.21 -0.95
C MET A 47 20.82 0.08 -1.90
N SER A 48 20.87 0.90 -2.96
CA SER A 48 21.98 0.87 -3.93
C SER A 48 22.06 2.17 -4.71
N TRP A 49 23.18 2.89 -4.56
CA TRP A 49 23.35 4.17 -5.26
C TRP A 49 23.28 4.01 -6.78
N TRP A 50 24.10 3.11 -7.33
CA TRP A 50 24.18 2.88 -8.77
C TRP A 50 22.85 2.41 -9.38
N LEU A 51 22.24 1.36 -8.82
CA LEU A 51 21.03 0.77 -9.39
C LEU A 51 19.83 1.71 -9.30
N CYS A 52 19.71 2.49 -8.22
CA CYS A 52 18.62 3.44 -8.06
C CYS A 52 18.78 4.68 -8.93
N VAL A 53 20.03 5.12 -9.20
CA VAL A 53 20.31 6.24 -10.12
C VAL A 53 20.02 5.89 -11.58
N ILE A 54 20.28 4.66 -12.01
CA ILE A 54 19.97 4.22 -13.38
C ILE A 54 18.46 4.06 -13.55
N ARG A 55 17.79 3.53 -12.53
CA ARG A 55 16.38 3.19 -12.58
C ARG A 55 15.48 4.32 -12.08
N ARG A 56 15.61 5.53 -12.65
CA ARG A 56 14.96 6.77 -12.13
C ARG A 56 13.43 6.79 -12.18
N LYS A 57 12.86 7.72 -11.39
CA LYS A 57 11.46 8.22 -11.37
C LYS A 57 10.37 7.17 -11.19
N HIS A 58 10.32 6.58 -10.00
CA HIS A 58 9.20 5.73 -9.60
C HIS A 58 8.96 5.81 -8.10
N TRP A 59 7.81 5.33 -7.68
CA TRP A 59 7.40 5.18 -6.30
C TRP A 59 7.65 3.75 -5.84
N TYR A 60 7.90 3.55 -4.56
CA TYR A 60 7.96 2.23 -3.94
C TYR A 60 7.26 2.26 -2.60
N PHE A 61 6.67 1.14 -2.21
CA PHE A 61 6.00 1.01 -0.92
C PHE A 61 7.02 0.63 0.15
N ASP A 62 6.97 1.30 1.30
CA ASP A 62 7.76 0.94 2.48
C ASP A 62 6.82 0.38 3.57
N PRO A 63 6.87 -0.93 3.85
CA PRO A 63 5.93 -1.60 4.75
C PRO A 63 6.03 -1.09 6.19
N HIS A 64 7.19 -0.59 6.62
CA HIS A 64 7.39 -0.05 7.97
C HIS A 64 6.58 1.23 8.19
N THR A 65 6.45 2.04 7.15
CA THR A 65 5.73 3.31 7.18
C THR A 65 4.29 3.19 6.67
N ASN A 66 3.95 2.04 6.09
CA ASN A 66 2.68 1.76 5.42
C ASN A 66 2.31 2.84 4.37
N THR A 67 3.32 3.40 3.71
CA THR A 67 3.17 4.44 2.70
C THR A 67 4.19 4.29 1.57
N CYS A 68 3.92 4.98 0.47
CA CYS A 68 4.78 5.00 -0.70
C CYS A 68 5.71 6.21 -0.69
N HIS A 69 6.95 5.98 -1.09
CA HIS A 69 7.99 7.00 -1.16
C HIS A 69 8.49 7.15 -2.60
N GLU A 70 8.85 8.37 -2.97
CA GLU A 70 9.54 8.62 -4.21
C GLU A 70 10.95 8.02 -4.15
N SER A 71 11.38 7.39 -5.24
CA SER A 71 12.71 6.78 -5.30
C SER A 71 13.79 7.83 -5.33
N GLN A 72 14.78 7.64 -4.46
CA GLN A 72 15.94 8.50 -4.34
C GLN A 72 17.17 7.78 -4.88
N SER A 73 18.25 8.53 -5.08
CA SER A 73 19.51 7.96 -5.58
C SER A 73 20.02 6.80 -4.72
N ARG A 74 19.74 6.75 -3.41
CA ARG A 74 20.25 5.71 -2.50
C ARG A 74 19.27 4.55 -2.24
N LYS A 75 17.96 4.82 -2.30
CA LYS A 75 16.90 3.87 -1.90
C LYS A 75 15.77 3.90 -2.92
N CYS A 76 15.45 2.75 -3.48
CA CYS A 76 14.42 2.60 -4.52
C CYS A 76 13.74 1.23 -4.46
N GLY A 77 12.58 1.14 -5.09
CA GLY A 77 11.82 -0.09 -5.28
C GLY A 77 12.60 -1.28 -5.87
N ASN A 78 12.35 -2.47 -5.32
CA ASN A 78 12.94 -3.74 -5.71
C ASN A 78 11.88 -4.68 -6.32
N GLY A 79 12.22 -5.41 -7.40
CA GLY A 79 11.25 -6.24 -8.11
C GLY A 79 10.03 -5.44 -8.59
N ASP A 80 8.84 -5.98 -8.34
CA ASP A 80 7.55 -5.37 -8.66
C ASP A 80 7.11 -4.28 -7.68
N ASN A 81 7.85 -4.05 -6.58
CA ASN A 81 7.61 -2.93 -5.66
C ASN A 81 8.06 -1.60 -6.29
N ARG A 82 7.48 -1.23 -7.42
CA ARG A 82 7.91 -0.14 -8.28
C ARG A 82 6.72 0.35 -9.09
N PHE A 83 6.31 1.58 -8.84
CA PHE A 83 5.08 2.14 -9.38
C PHE A 83 5.32 3.46 -10.10
N SER A 84 4.57 3.71 -11.17
CA SER A 84 4.72 4.94 -11.96
C SER A 84 4.23 6.19 -11.21
N THR A 85 3.26 6.04 -10.29
CA THR A 85 2.66 7.14 -9.52
C THR A 85 2.43 6.74 -8.07
N LEU A 86 2.35 7.74 -7.20
CA LEU A 86 1.99 7.57 -5.78
C LEU A 86 0.63 6.86 -5.65
N GLU A 87 -0.37 7.28 -6.43
CA GLU A 87 -1.72 6.73 -6.38
C GLU A 87 -1.77 5.23 -6.67
N LYS A 88 -1.10 4.78 -7.74
CA LYS A 88 -1.04 3.34 -8.07
C LYS A 88 -0.34 2.54 -7.00
N CYS A 89 0.70 3.10 -6.39
CA CYS A 89 1.41 2.48 -5.29
C CYS A 89 0.49 2.31 -4.06
N MET A 90 -0.19 3.39 -3.66
CA MET A 90 -1.10 3.37 -2.52
C MET A 90 -2.31 2.46 -2.76
N GLU A 91 -2.91 2.51 -3.95
CA GLU A 91 -4.02 1.63 -4.35
C GLU A 91 -3.62 0.15 -4.33
N ARG A 92 -2.39 -0.18 -4.72
CA ARG A 92 -1.92 -1.57 -4.73
C ARG A 92 -1.57 -2.07 -3.33
N CYS A 93 -0.93 -1.22 -2.52
CA CYS A 93 -0.20 -1.68 -1.34
C CYS A 93 -0.75 -1.23 0.00
N SER A 94 -1.47 -0.11 0.06
CA SER A 94 -1.95 0.44 1.31
C SER A 94 -3.47 0.33 1.39
N TYR A 95 -3.98 -0.09 2.53
CA TYR A 95 -5.39 0.10 2.84
C TYR A 95 -5.60 1.57 3.22
N VAL A 96 -5.83 2.42 2.21
CA VAL A 96 -6.25 3.82 2.37
C VAL A 96 -7.71 3.79 2.85
N GLY A 97 -7.93 3.75 4.16
CA GLY A 97 -9.29 3.59 4.69
C GLY A 97 -9.42 3.23 6.16
N CYS A 98 -8.33 3.13 6.92
CA CYS A 98 -8.41 3.06 8.37
C CYS A 98 -8.05 4.38 9.01
N GLN A 99 -8.98 5.31 8.96
CA GLN A 99 -9.06 6.30 10.02
C GLN A 99 -10.15 5.84 10.99
N LYS A 100 -9.85 5.86 12.29
CA LYS A 100 -10.91 5.92 13.29
C LYS A 100 -11.63 7.25 13.09
N CYS A 101 -12.83 7.25 12.52
CA CYS A 101 -13.73 8.38 12.63
C CYS A 101 -13.93 8.65 14.14
N LYS A 102 -13.62 9.85 14.63
CA LYS A 102 -14.12 10.28 15.94
C LYS A 102 -15.37 11.16 15.82
N ASN A 103 -15.60 11.93 14.75
CA ASN A 103 -15.12 13.31 14.64
C ASN A 103 -13.59 13.51 14.70
N GLY A 104 -12.85 13.05 13.68
CA GLY A 104 -11.37 13.09 13.70
C GLY A 104 -10.74 13.26 12.31
N VAL A 105 -10.60 14.52 11.91
CA VAL A 105 -9.77 15.12 10.83
C VAL A 105 -9.90 14.52 9.41
N PRO A 106 -10.32 15.31 8.40
CA PRO A 106 -10.59 14.82 7.05
C PRO A 106 -9.32 14.35 6.33
N TYR A 107 -9.43 13.26 5.59
CA TYR A 107 -8.42 12.82 4.63
C TYR A 107 -8.81 13.27 3.23
N TYR A 108 -7.87 13.88 2.51
CA TYR A 108 -8.06 14.35 1.14
C TYR A 108 -7.47 13.34 0.16
N TYR A 109 -8.28 12.90 -0.81
CA TYR A 109 -7.77 12.29 -2.04
C TYR A 109 -7.24 13.37 -2.99
N PRO A 110 -6.29 13.07 -3.89
CA PRO A 110 -5.85 14.00 -4.94
C PRO A 110 -6.98 14.38 -5.92
N ASN A 111 -8.08 13.61 -5.96
CA ASN A 111 -9.25 13.85 -6.83
C ASN A 111 -10.53 14.23 -6.05
N GLY A 112 -10.41 14.69 -4.81
CA GLY A 112 -11.51 15.38 -4.11
C GLY A 112 -12.77 14.57 -3.84
N THR A 113 -12.67 13.27 -3.54
CA THR A 113 -13.84 12.45 -3.21
C THR A 113 -14.18 12.50 -1.72
N THR A 114 -15.47 12.60 -1.46
CA THR A 114 -16.19 12.90 -0.21
C THR A 114 -15.63 12.25 1.06
N PRO A 115 -15.53 13.01 2.18
CA PRO A 115 -15.14 12.46 3.47
C PRO A 115 -16.18 11.47 4.02
N CYS A 116 -15.71 10.51 4.81
CA CYS A 116 -16.58 9.64 5.60
C CYS A 116 -17.43 10.49 6.58
N GLY A 117 -18.77 10.41 6.46
CA GLY A 117 -19.73 11.12 7.31
C GLY A 117 -20.68 12.09 6.61
N ALA A 118 -20.69 12.18 5.27
CA ALA A 118 -21.74 12.90 4.55
C ALA A 118 -23.04 12.08 4.50
N GLU A 119 -23.72 11.96 5.63
CA GLU A 119 -25.17 11.73 5.65
C GLU A 119 -25.84 13.12 5.59
N PRO A 120 -26.74 13.40 4.63
CA PRO A 120 -27.64 14.53 4.78
C PRO A 120 -28.63 14.21 5.92
N GLU A 121 -28.76 15.11 6.89
CA GLU A 121 -29.95 15.18 7.75
C GLU A 121 -31.21 15.40 6.90
#